data_AF-A0A1G4PVN7-F1
#
_entry.id   AF-A0A1G4PVN7-F1
#
_cell.length_a   1.000
_cell.length_b   1.000
_cell.length_c   1.000
_cell.angle_alpha   90.00
_cell.angle_beta   90.00
_cell.angle_gamma   90.00
#
_symmetry.space_group_name_H-M   'P 1'
#
loop_
_entity.id
_entity.type
_entity.pdbx_description
1 polymer ?
#
loop_
_entity_poly.entity_id
_entity_poly.type
_entity_poly.pdbx_seq_one_letter_code
_entity_poly.pdbx_strand_id
1 'polypeptide(L)'
;MRVPIVFMFNSFASGVPDWYGGHFDAAFLQALSSVDPVGESHTAVYRGDALVSDLATKVTAVHEVRGGYSYTQSSDPDLLRTIVWDFADALACQAHSVDQEDFPIIFGMGGAHCIFLPTFTRDFAVAMDKILRATAGYLGYVEIDLANPLQRKLYVDFLIKDAAIVGGQVITELSSEGEDVIFFSQATAFKPNGSRVVPYGDLRNFQPALKIPTELSARGKLTLDRYEGKKTFSLQEKVLAALARSQQYSSTKSSFSIGLTPGAEIPLEAILPENKFKKYLLDSESDDGASKAKFFREQLDIGPNDWRYLAAQFHDGLLKSDLVQVHVKKWETGSGVKFNATMPIVGRNGKTVYVETNWIMKPGNLPSFSTAFPGKRPDAPVLGTPPPVLPAEVVGDARWEGIFALASEAGCMAATSAVPTPMAIRGFGIEMEGMCGHAAVRVFDTKGGFGKWAMDTGHASRHYKSGARISARVSSQSVDRAIAYATAFATVLSHNGIGCVVETRLT
;
A
#
# COMPACT_ATOMS: atom_id res chain seq x y z
N MET A 1 -33.60 -11.00 -9.08
CA MET A 1 -32.45 -10.78 -10.01
C MET A 1 -31.28 -11.66 -9.56
N ARG A 2 -30.43 -12.17 -10.46
CA ARG A 2 -29.18 -12.87 -10.06
C ARG A 2 -28.02 -11.87 -9.96
N VAL A 3 -27.31 -11.90 -8.83
CA VAL A 3 -26.25 -10.96 -8.42
C VAL A 3 -25.18 -11.70 -7.59
N PRO A 4 -23.98 -11.14 -7.39
CA PRO A 4 -22.98 -11.70 -6.49
C PRO A 4 -23.37 -11.43 -5.03
N ILE A 5 -23.47 -12.46 -4.18
CA ILE A 5 -23.83 -12.36 -2.76
C ILE A 5 -22.76 -13.04 -1.90
N VAL A 6 -22.35 -12.42 -0.79
CA VAL A 6 -21.63 -13.09 0.30
C VAL A 6 -22.52 -13.16 1.55
N PHE A 7 -22.49 -14.30 2.25
CA PHE A 7 -23.01 -14.48 3.60
C PHE A 7 -21.83 -14.49 4.58
N MET A 8 -21.94 -13.75 5.69
CA MET A 8 -20.82 -13.49 6.59
C MET A 8 -21.13 -13.92 8.02
N PHE A 9 -20.14 -14.53 8.68
CA PHE A 9 -20.26 -15.11 10.02
C PHE A 9 -19.04 -14.75 10.87
N ASN A 10 -19.25 -14.41 12.15
CA ASN A 10 -18.22 -14.09 13.12
C ASN A 10 -17.72 -15.38 13.81
N SER A 11 -16.51 -15.83 13.46
CA SER A 11 -15.86 -17.00 14.07
C SER A 11 -15.49 -16.81 15.55
N PHE A 12 -15.47 -15.56 16.06
CA PHE A 12 -15.21 -15.23 17.46
C PHE A 12 -16.49 -14.99 18.29
N ALA A 13 -17.68 -15.24 17.74
CA ALA A 13 -18.92 -15.02 18.47
C ALA A 13 -19.19 -16.08 19.55
N SER A 14 -19.77 -15.66 20.69
CA SER A 14 -20.16 -16.59 21.75
C SER A 14 -21.17 -17.62 21.26
N GLY A 15 -20.92 -18.90 21.54
CA GLY A 15 -21.73 -20.03 21.07
C GLY A 15 -21.28 -20.64 19.73
N VAL A 16 -20.30 -20.04 19.05
CA VAL A 16 -19.63 -20.64 17.88
C VAL A 16 -18.53 -21.62 18.37
N PRO A 17 -18.41 -22.83 17.79
CA PRO A 17 -17.37 -23.79 18.16
C PRO A 17 -16.02 -23.50 17.46
N ASP A 18 -14.92 -23.99 18.03
CA ASP A 18 -13.56 -23.85 17.47
C ASP A 18 -13.45 -24.26 15.99
N TRP A 19 -14.20 -25.30 15.59
CA TRP A 19 -14.38 -25.68 14.18
C TRP A 19 -15.64 -25.02 13.59
N TYR A 20 -15.57 -23.71 13.42
CA TYR A 20 -16.71 -22.86 13.04
C TYR A 20 -17.18 -23.04 11.60
N GLY A 21 -16.26 -23.33 10.65
CA GLY A 21 -16.61 -23.45 9.22
C GLY A 21 -17.72 -24.48 8.97
N GLY A 22 -17.58 -25.68 9.56
CA GLY A 22 -18.60 -26.73 9.45
C GLY A 22 -19.88 -26.50 10.26
N HIS A 23 -19.91 -25.51 11.15
CA HIS A 23 -21.14 -25.03 11.80
C HIS A 23 -21.89 -24.04 10.89
N PHE A 24 -21.17 -23.09 10.29
CA PHE A 24 -21.73 -22.11 9.36
C PHE A 24 -22.21 -22.73 8.05
N ASP A 25 -21.43 -23.67 7.49
CA ASP A 25 -21.81 -24.54 6.36
C ASP A 25 -23.19 -25.17 6.54
N ALA A 26 -23.38 -25.84 7.68
CA ALA A 26 -24.58 -26.61 7.98
C ALA A 26 -25.82 -25.71 8.04
N ALA A 27 -25.68 -24.55 8.71
CA ALA A 27 -26.72 -23.54 8.78
C ALA A 27 -27.03 -22.94 7.39
N PHE A 28 -26.00 -22.63 6.60
CA PHE A 28 -26.12 -22.11 5.24
C PHE A 28 -26.85 -23.09 4.32
N LEU A 29 -26.47 -24.37 4.29
CA LEU A 29 -27.10 -25.39 3.46
C LEU A 29 -28.52 -25.72 3.93
N GLN A 30 -28.81 -25.67 5.22
CA GLN A 30 -30.16 -25.81 5.76
C GLN A 30 -31.06 -24.62 5.36
N ALA A 31 -30.55 -23.39 5.46
CA ALA A 31 -31.28 -22.20 5.03
C ALA A 31 -31.56 -22.22 3.52
N LEU A 32 -30.56 -22.57 2.71
CA LEU A 32 -30.70 -22.70 1.26
C LEU A 32 -31.72 -23.79 0.87
N SER A 33 -31.63 -24.99 1.48
CA SER A 33 -32.59 -26.09 1.30
C SER A 33 -34.04 -25.70 1.63
N SER A 34 -34.23 -24.66 2.44
CA SER A 34 -35.54 -24.19 2.90
C SER A 34 -36.13 -23.10 1.99
N VAL A 35 -35.29 -22.32 1.29
CA VAL A 35 -35.74 -21.27 0.35
C VAL A 35 -35.77 -21.75 -1.10
N ASP A 36 -34.95 -22.75 -1.44
CA ASP A 36 -34.86 -23.38 -2.75
C ASP A 36 -35.18 -24.89 -2.68
N PRO A 37 -36.42 -25.27 -2.35
CA PRO A 37 -36.81 -26.68 -2.18
C PRO A 37 -36.84 -27.47 -3.51
N VAL A 38 -36.70 -26.78 -4.65
CA VAL A 38 -36.73 -27.34 -6.01
C VAL A 38 -35.35 -27.41 -6.66
N GLY A 39 -34.35 -26.69 -6.16
CA GLY A 39 -32.98 -26.73 -6.65
C GLY A 39 -32.68 -25.83 -7.85
N GLU A 40 -33.37 -24.69 -7.98
CA GLU A 40 -33.16 -23.70 -9.05
C GLU A 40 -31.80 -22.98 -8.99
N SER A 41 -31.13 -23.03 -7.84
CA SER A 41 -29.80 -22.47 -7.63
C SER A 41 -28.78 -23.11 -8.57
N HIS A 42 -28.12 -22.25 -9.35
CA HIS A 42 -26.94 -22.63 -10.14
C HIS A 42 -25.85 -21.58 -9.93
N THR A 43 -24.88 -21.91 -9.07
CA THR A 43 -23.78 -21.03 -8.68
C THR A 43 -22.52 -21.84 -8.34
N ALA A 44 -21.35 -21.23 -8.46
CA ALA A 44 -20.16 -21.68 -7.75
C ALA A 44 -20.30 -21.30 -6.26
N VAL A 45 -19.49 -21.92 -5.40
CA VAL A 45 -19.35 -21.52 -4.00
C VAL A 45 -17.86 -21.25 -3.73
N TYR A 46 -17.60 -20.18 -3.01
CA TYR A 46 -16.29 -19.77 -2.51
C TYR A 46 -16.38 -19.65 -0.99
N ARG A 47 -15.46 -20.26 -0.24
CA ARG A 47 -15.52 -20.37 1.23
C ARG A 47 -14.19 -20.02 1.90
N GLY A 48 -14.24 -19.74 3.20
CA GLY A 48 -13.07 -19.41 4.01
C GLY A 48 -13.16 -18.02 4.64
N ASP A 49 -12.07 -17.56 5.23
CA ASP A 49 -12.04 -16.35 6.04
C ASP A 49 -11.55 -15.15 5.21
N ALA A 50 -12.24 -14.02 5.33
CA ALA A 50 -11.87 -12.80 4.62
C ALA A 50 -10.70 -12.10 5.33
N LEU A 51 -9.47 -12.55 5.06
CA LEU A 51 -8.24 -12.00 5.64
C LEU A 51 -7.88 -10.62 5.07
N VAL A 52 -8.60 -9.58 5.52
CA VAL A 52 -8.37 -8.17 5.13
C VAL A 52 -6.95 -7.70 5.47
N SER A 53 -6.34 -8.29 6.51
CA SER A 53 -4.93 -8.13 6.88
C SER A 53 -3.98 -8.23 5.69
N ASP A 54 -4.23 -9.19 4.80
CA ASP A 54 -3.27 -9.62 3.79
C ASP A 54 -3.14 -8.57 2.68
N LEU A 55 -4.20 -7.80 2.44
CA LEU A 55 -4.21 -6.61 1.59
C LEU A 55 -3.37 -5.45 2.14
N ALA A 56 -3.15 -5.42 3.46
CA ALA A 56 -2.35 -4.41 4.15
C ALA A 56 -0.95 -4.91 4.56
N THR A 57 -0.58 -6.15 4.24
CA THR A 57 0.75 -6.67 4.61
C THR A 57 1.89 -6.02 3.82
N LYS A 58 2.99 -5.74 4.53
CA LYS A 58 4.26 -5.25 3.98
C LYS A 58 5.42 -6.12 4.46
N VAL A 59 6.48 -6.23 3.66
CA VAL A 59 7.72 -6.93 4.04
C VAL A 59 8.60 -6.00 4.88
N THR A 60 8.81 -6.34 6.16
CA THR A 60 9.54 -5.52 7.12
C THR A 60 10.92 -6.06 7.48
N ALA A 61 11.21 -7.33 7.16
CA ALA A 61 12.56 -7.88 7.18
C ALA A 61 12.73 -9.04 6.18
N VAL A 62 13.98 -9.30 5.76
CA VAL A 62 14.40 -10.46 4.96
C VAL A 62 15.61 -11.12 5.65
N HIS A 63 15.56 -12.44 5.80
CA HIS A 63 16.56 -13.25 6.49
C HIS A 63 16.84 -14.50 5.65
N GLU A 64 18.10 -14.79 5.33
CA GLU A 64 18.41 -15.96 4.49
C GLU A 64 18.65 -17.22 5.35
N VAL A 65 17.90 -18.29 5.06
CA VAL A 65 17.79 -19.52 5.87
C VAL A 65 18.49 -20.71 5.18
N ARG A 66 18.41 -21.91 5.75
CA ARG A 66 19.10 -23.09 5.20
C ARG A 66 18.42 -23.62 3.93
N GLY A 67 18.86 -23.15 2.77
CA GLY A 67 18.42 -23.64 1.46
C GLY A 67 17.41 -22.75 0.72
N GLY A 68 17.17 -21.54 1.23
CA GLY A 68 16.27 -20.54 0.67
C GLY A 68 16.28 -19.31 1.58
N TYR A 69 15.53 -18.26 1.26
CA TYR A 69 15.38 -17.10 2.12
C TYR A 69 13.95 -17.01 2.67
N SER A 70 13.80 -16.40 3.84
CA SER A 70 12.52 -16.13 4.51
C SER A 70 12.36 -14.64 4.75
N TYR A 71 11.13 -14.18 4.97
CA TYR A 71 10.82 -12.78 5.18
C TYR A 71 9.78 -12.61 6.29
N THR A 72 9.87 -11.48 7.00
CA THR A 72 8.89 -11.08 8.01
C THR A 72 7.90 -10.11 7.35
N GLN A 73 6.61 -10.40 7.50
CA GLN A 73 5.54 -9.47 7.18
C GLN A 73 4.96 -8.83 8.44
N SER A 74 4.39 -7.64 8.29
CA SER A 74 3.43 -7.06 9.22
C SER A 74 2.36 -6.30 8.47
N SER A 75 1.14 -6.28 9.00
CA SER A 75 0.06 -5.44 8.49
C SER A 75 0.33 -3.97 8.80
N ASP A 76 0.17 -3.11 7.80
CA ASP A 76 0.08 -1.66 8.01
C ASP A 76 -1.30 -1.35 8.65
N PRO A 77 -1.34 -0.80 9.88
CA PRO A 77 -2.59 -0.61 10.60
C PRO A 77 -3.47 0.50 10.01
N ASP A 78 -2.88 1.49 9.33
CA ASP A 78 -3.59 2.64 8.78
C ASP A 78 -4.12 2.34 7.38
N LEU A 79 -3.37 1.56 6.59
CA LEU A 79 -3.90 0.95 5.38
C LEU A 79 -5.00 -0.07 5.70
N LEU A 80 -4.86 -0.91 6.74
CA LEU A 80 -5.90 -1.85 7.17
C LEU A 80 -7.18 -1.12 7.59
N ARG A 81 -7.08 -0.09 8.43
CA ARG A 81 -8.22 0.80 8.76
C ARG A 81 -8.87 1.38 7.52
N THR A 82 -8.07 1.89 6.59
CA THR A 82 -8.57 2.51 5.35
C THR A 82 -9.33 1.51 4.49
N ILE A 83 -8.86 0.26 4.36
CA ILE A 83 -9.56 -0.80 3.64
C ILE A 83 -10.86 -1.18 4.35
N VAL A 84 -10.83 -1.38 5.66
CA VAL A 84 -12.00 -1.78 6.47
C VAL A 84 -13.11 -0.73 6.42
N TRP A 85 -12.78 0.54 6.61
CA TRP A 85 -13.76 1.63 6.56
C TRP A 85 -14.20 1.98 5.14
N ASP A 86 -13.32 1.91 4.13
CA ASP A 86 -13.73 2.04 2.72
C ASP A 86 -14.67 0.91 2.29
N PHE A 87 -14.45 -0.32 2.78
CA PHE A 87 -15.32 -1.44 2.50
C PHE A 87 -16.72 -1.22 3.12
N ALA A 88 -16.80 -0.76 4.37
CA ALA A 88 -18.07 -0.42 5.03
C ALA A 88 -18.83 0.73 4.34
N ASP A 89 -18.11 1.80 3.97
CA ASP A 89 -18.64 2.92 3.17
C ASP A 89 -19.09 2.48 1.76
N ALA A 90 -18.47 1.45 1.17
CA ALA A 90 -18.97 0.82 -0.05
C ALA A 90 -20.27 0.02 0.20
N LEU A 91 -20.37 -0.68 1.33
CA LEU A 91 -21.56 -1.48 1.66
C LEU A 91 -22.82 -0.63 1.83
N ALA A 92 -22.70 0.59 2.34
CA ALA A 92 -23.81 1.53 2.48
C ALA A 92 -24.47 1.91 1.13
N CYS A 93 -23.80 1.65 0.00
CA CYS A 93 -24.34 1.82 -1.35
C CYS A 93 -24.89 0.51 -1.97
N GLN A 94 -24.83 -0.62 -1.25
CA GLN A 94 -25.14 -1.96 -1.74
C GLN A 94 -26.35 -2.57 -1.00
N ALA A 95 -26.94 -3.65 -1.53
CA ALA A 95 -27.96 -4.39 -0.82
C ALA A 95 -27.28 -5.25 0.28
N HIS A 96 -27.46 -4.90 1.55
CA HIS A 96 -26.90 -5.63 2.68
C HIS A 96 -27.90 -5.82 3.82
N SER A 97 -27.54 -6.69 4.77
CA SER A 97 -28.22 -6.85 6.05
C SER A 97 -27.25 -6.84 7.26
N VAL A 98 -25.96 -6.61 7.04
CA VAL A 98 -24.97 -6.45 8.12
C VAL A 98 -25.19 -5.17 8.91
N ASP A 99 -24.88 -5.19 10.21
CA ASP A 99 -24.87 -4.02 11.08
C ASP A 99 -23.62 -3.16 10.79
N GLN A 100 -23.81 -1.90 10.39
CA GLN A 100 -22.72 -1.02 9.96
C GLN A 100 -21.87 -0.45 11.11
N GLU A 101 -22.30 -0.53 12.37
CA GLU A 101 -21.45 -0.11 13.51
C GLU A 101 -20.48 -1.22 13.94
N ASP A 102 -20.96 -2.47 14.08
CA ASP A 102 -20.17 -3.60 14.58
C ASP A 102 -19.41 -4.37 13.48
N PHE A 103 -19.97 -4.47 12.27
CA PHE A 103 -19.34 -5.22 11.16
C PHE A 103 -17.87 -4.84 10.89
N PRO A 104 -17.50 -3.55 10.80
CA PRO A 104 -16.13 -3.17 10.43
C PRO A 104 -15.10 -3.59 11.50
N ILE A 105 -15.51 -3.64 12.77
CA ILE A 105 -14.66 -4.08 13.88
C ILE A 105 -14.37 -5.58 13.73
N ILE A 106 -15.41 -6.39 13.52
CA ILE A 106 -15.30 -7.86 13.38
C ILE A 106 -14.51 -8.22 12.11
N PHE A 107 -14.76 -7.50 11.01
CA PHE A 107 -14.07 -7.66 9.73
C PHE A 107 -12.58 -7.29 9.83
N GLY A 108 -12.26 -6.17 10.47
CA GLY A 108 -10.88 -5.73 10.71
C GLY A 108 -10.09 -6.61 11.68
N MET A 109 -10.77 -7.39 12.54
CA MET A 109 -10.16 -8.41 13.39
C MET A 109 -9.91 -9.75 12.66
N GLY A 110 -10.32 -9.89 11.39
CA GLY A 110 -10.19 -11.14 10.63
C GLY A 110 -11.16 -12.25 11.05
N GLY A 111 -12.19 -11.93 11.86
CA GLY A 111 -13.16 -12.91 12.36
C GLY A 111 -14.27 -13.28 11.36
N ALA A 112 -14.18 -12.84 10.11
CA ALA A 112 -15.26 -12.93 9.13
C ALA A 112 -15.13 -14.16 8.22
N HIS A 113 -15.70 -15.29 8.65
CA HIS A 113 -15.91 -16.44 7.78
C HIS A 113 -16.98 -16.10 6.74
N CYS A 114 -16.73 -16.45 5.48
CA CYS A 114 -17.51 -16.01 4.33
C CYS A 114 -17.92 -17.18 3.43
N ILE A 115 -19.17 -17.18 2.99
CA ILE A 115 -19.68 -18.05 1.92
C ILE A 115 -20.15 -17.15 0.77
N PHE A 116 -19.38 -17.09 -0.31
CA PHE A 116 -19.62 -16.23 -1.46
C PHE A 116 -20.18 -17.02 -2.66
N LEU A 117 -21.26 -16.49 -3.23
CA LEU A 117 -22.03 -17.02 -4.34
C LEU A 117 -22.06 -15.98 -5.47
N PRO A 118 -21.25 -16.10 -6.53
CA PRO A 118 -21.15 -15.08 -7.57
C PRO A 118 -22.39 -14.92 -8.46
N THR A 119 -23.35 -15.85 -8.42
CA THR A 119 -24.51 -15.88 -9.31
C THR A 119 -25.76 -16.34 -8.56
N PHE A 120 -26.22 -15.54 -7.59
CA PHE A 120 -27.29 -15.92 -6.66
C PHE A 120 -28.50 -14.98 -6.70
N THR A 121 -29.69 -15.51 -6.39
CA THR A 121 -30.94 -14.74 -6.43
C THR A 121 -31.09 -13.87 -5.19
N ARG A 122 -31.18 -12.54 -5.35
CA ARG A 122 -31.33 -11.60 -4.21
C ARG A 122 -32.51 -11.95 -3.30
N ASP A 123 -33.60 -12.43 -3.89
CA ASP A 123 -34.83 -12.82 -3.19
C ASP A 123 -34.61 -14.06 -2.29
N PHE A 124 -33.77 -15.01 -2.72
CA PHE A 124 -33.31 -16.12 -1.88
C PHE A 124 -32.36 -15.63 -0.77
N ALA A 125 -31.47 -14.66 -1.04
CA ALA A 125 -30.59 -14.11 0.00
C ALA A 125 -31.38 -13.43 1.13
N VAL A 126 -32.39 -12.61 0.79
CA VAL A 126 -33.31 -11.99 1.75
C VAL A 126 -34.13 -13.02 2.54
N ALA A 127 -34.45 -14.16 1.95
CA ALA A 127 -35.15 -15.25 2.63
C ALA A 127 -34.20 -16.05 3.56
N MET A 128 -32.98 -16.35 3.10
CA MET A 128 -31.95 -17.03 3.90
C MET A 128 -31.50 -16.20 5.10
N ASP A 129 -31.37 -14.88 4.96
CA ASP A 129 -31.00 -13.99 6.08
C ASP A 129 -31.86 -14.24 7.31
N LYS A 130 -33.18 -14.25 7.12
CA LYS A 130 -34.18 -14.43 8.18
C LYS A 130 -34.04 -15.78 8.90
N ILE A 131 -33.55 -16.81 8.22
CA ILE A 131 -33.28 -18.13 8.81
C ILE A 131 -31.93 -18.09 9.55
N LEU A 132 -30.90 -17.53 8.91
CA LEU A 132 -29.53 -17.45 9.44
C LEU A 132 -29.41 -16.53 10.66
N ARG A 133 -30.35 -15.59 10.90
CA ARG A 133 -30.44 -14.84 12.18
C ARG A 133 -30.62 -15.73 13.42
N ALA A 134 -31.00 -17.00 13.27
CA ALA A 134 -31.03 -17.97 14.36
C ALA A 134 -29.67 -18.66 14.61
N THR A 135 -28.68 -18.46 13.75
CA THR A 135 -27.34 -19.06 13.83
C THR A 135 -26.40 -18.17 14.65
N ALA A 136 -25.71 -18.76 15.63
CA ALA A 136 -24.71 -18.05 16.42
C ALA A 136 -23.63 -17.44 15.50
N GLY A 137 -23.30 -16.17 15.70
CA GLY A 137 -22.30 -15.46 14.92
C GLY A 137 -22.70 -14.99 13.52
N TYR A 138 -23.89 -15.28 12.99
CA TYR A 138 -24.29 -14.77 11.67
C TYR A 138 -24.42 -13.24 11.66
N LEU A 139 -23.68 -12.58 10.76
CA LEU A 139 -23.62 -11.12 10.64
C LEU A 139 -24.67 -10.56 9.68
N GLY A 140 -24.88 -11.25 8.56
CA GLY A 140 -25.75 -10.80 7.47
C GLY A 140 -25.26 -11.28 6.10
N TYR A 141 -25.94 -10.81 5.06
CA TYR A 141 -25.51 -10.92 3.67
C TYR A 141 -25.14 -9.55 3.10
N VAL A 142 -24.36 -9.56 2.03
CA VAL A 142 -23.91 -8.38 1.29
C VAL A 142 -23.91 -8.68 -0.21
N GLU A 143 -24.43 -7.77 -1.03
CA GLU A 143 -24.28 -7.79 -2.49
C GLU A 143 -22.94 -7.18 -2.93
N ILE A 144 -22.16 -7.95 -3.68
CA ILE A 144 -20.75 -7.64 -3.99
C ILE A 144 -20.58 -7.02 -5.38
N ASP A 145 -19.84 -5.92 -5.44
CA ASP A 145 -19.44 -5.25 -6.68
C ASP A 145 -18.16 -5.90 -7.22
N LEU A 146 -18.29 -6.74 -8.23
CA LEU A 146 -17.16 -7.37 -8.92
C LEU A 146 -16.31 -6.40 -9.76
N ALA A 147 -16.78 -5.15 -9.96
CA ALA A 147 -16.00 -4.05 -10.50
C ALA A 147 -15.29 -3.21 -9.42
N ASN A 148 -15.44 -3.56 -8.13
CA ASN A 148 -14.60 -3.07 -7.06
C ASN A 148 -13.39 -4.02 -6.88
N PRO A 149 -12.15 -3.53 -7.03
CA PRO A 149 -10.98 -4.41 -7.07
C PRO A 149 -10.66 -5.05 -5.71
N LEU A 150 -11.00 -4.40 -4.58
CA LEU A 150 -10.78 -4.99 -3.25
C LEU A 150 -11.87 -6.01 -2.90
N GLN A 151 -13.15 -5.70 -3.17
CA GLN A 151 -14.24 -6.68 -2.95
C GLN A 151 -14.03 -7.93 -3.82
N ARG A 152 -13.67 -7.75 -5.10
CA ARG A 152 -13.27 -8.85 -5.98
C ARG A 152 -12.11 -9.65 -5.37
N LYS A 153 -11.01 -9.00 -4.99
CA LYS A 153 -9.82 -9.70 -4.49
C LYS A 153 -10.09 -10.52 -3.23
N LEU A 154 -10.89 -9.99 -2.31
CA LEU A 154 -11.30 -10.68 -1.09
C LEU A 154 -12.16 -11.93 -1.38
N TYR A 155 -13.15 -11.84 -2.27
CA TYR A 155 -14.15 -12.91 -2.43
C TYR A 155 -13.95 -13.84 -3.63
N VAL A 156 -13.15 -13.44 -4.62
CA VAL A 156 -12.86 -14.22 -5.84
C VAL A 156 -11.43 -14.74 -5.86
N ASP A 157 -10.47 -13.91 -5.46
CA ASP A 157 -9.04 -14.24 -5.60
C ASP A 157 -8.43 -14.85 -4.31
N PHE A 158 -9.06 -14.65 -3.13
CA PHE A 158 -8.58 -15.15 -1.83
C PHE A 158 -9.42 -16.29 -1.21
N LEU A 159 -10.73 -16.35 -1.43
CA LEU A 159 -11.56 -17.45 -0.91
C LEU A 159 -11.35 -18.76 -1.70
N ILE A 160 -11.45 -19.90 -1.00
CA ILE A 160 -11.27 -21.23 -1.56
C ILE A 160 -12.50 -21.60 -2.42
N LYS A 161 -12.28 -21.88 -3.70
CA LYS A 161 -13.33 -22.17 -4.68
C LYS A 161 -13.64 -23.67 -4.77
N ASP A 162 -14.23 -24.22 -3.73
CA ASP A 162 -14.24 -25.67 -3.48
C ASP A 162 -15.56 -26.40 -3.75
N ALA A 163 -16.64 -25.69 -4.06
CA ALA A 163 -17.91 -26.32 -4.41
C ALA A 163 -18.70 -25.62 -5.54
N ALA A 164 -19.77 -26.27 -5.94
CA ALA A 164 -20.83 -25.75 -6.80
C ALA A 164 -22.18 -26.20 -6.26
N ILE A 165 -23.23 -25.42 -6.51
CA ILE A 165 -24.61 -25.81 -6.23
C ILE A 165 -25.35 -25.79 -7.56
N VAL A 166 -25.90 -26.95 -7.94
CA VAL A 166 -26.54 -27.17 -9.25
C VAL A 166 -27.70 -28.13 -9.08
N GLY A 167 -28.91 -27.76 -9.52
CA GLY A 167 -30.04 -28.70 -9.59
C GLY A 167 -30.40 -29.31 -8.23
N GLY A 168 -30.26 -28.55 -7.14
CA GLY A 168 -30.55 -29.03 -5.79
C GLY A 168 -29.51 -29.97 -5.19
N GLN A 169 -28.30 -30.05 -5.76
CA GLN A 169 -27.18 -30.86 -5.28
C GLN A 169 -25.95 -29.98 -4.99
N VAL A 170 -25.24 -30.28 -3.90
CA VAL A 170 -23.90 -29.74 -3.64
C VAL A 170 -22.86 -30.61 -4.35
N ILE A 171 -22.00 -30.01 -5.16
CA ILE A 171 -20.94 -30.71 -5.88
C ILE A 171 -19.58 -30.24 -5.34
N THR A 172 -18.75 -31.19 -4.89
CA THR A 172 -17.37 -30.98 -4.42
C THR A 172 -16.41 -31.84 -5.26
N GLU A 173 -15.10 -31.60 -5.16
CA GLU A 173 -14.08 -32.45 -5.81
C GLU A 173 -13.13 -33.13 -4.83
N LEU A 174 -12.63 -34.31 -5.23
CA LEU A 174 -11.52 -35.00 -4.57
C LEU A 174 -10.23 -34.18 -4.67
N SER A 175 -9.28 -34.46 -3.79
CA SER A 175 -7.90 -33.98 -3.92
C SER A 175 -7.21 -34.56 -5.16
N SER A 176 -6.05 -33.98 -5.51
CA SER A 176 -5.12 -34.56 -6.49
C SER A 176 -4.63 -35.96 -6.15
N GLU A 177 -4.79 -36.41 -4.91
CA GLU A 177 -4.44 -37.77 -4.43
C GLU A 177 -5.66 -38.72 -4.41
N GLY A 178 -6.85 -38.22 -4.74
CA GLY A 178 -8.10 -38.99 -4.80
C GLY A 178 -8.86 -39.08 -3.47
N GLU A 179 -8.50 -38.26 -2.47
CA GLU A 179 -9.12 -38.25 -1.14
C GLU A 179 -10.25 -37.20 -1.04
N ASP A 180 -11.30 -37.50 -0.28
CA ASP A 180 -12.37 -36.57 0.07
C ASP A 180 -11.98 -35.76 1.31
N VAL A 181 -11.15 -34.74 1.11
CA VAL A 181 -10.59 -33.87 2.17
C VAL A 181 -11.33 -32.54 2.34
N ILE A 182 -12.23 -32.17 1.41
CA ILE A 182 -12.94 -30.89 1.45
C ILE A 182 -14.37 -31.11 1.99
N PHE A 183 -14.48 -31.04 3.31
CA PHE A 183 -15.78 -31.08 3.98
C PHE A 183 -16.54 -29.75 3.77
N PHE A 184 -17.62 -29.82 2.99
CA PHE A 184 -18.75 -28.89 3.09
C PHE A 184 -19.77 -29.56 4.01
N SER A 185 -19.86 -29.10 5.26
CA SER A 185 -20.63 -29.78 6.31
C SER A 185 -22.11 -29.88 5.97
N GLN A 186 -22.73 -31.03 6.25
CA GLN A 186 -24.12 -31.38 5.90
C GLN A 186 -24.46 -31.42 4.40
N ALA A 187 -23.48 -31.37 3.49
CA ALA A 187 -23.74 -31.45 2.04
C ALA A 187 -24.53 -32.72 1.63
N THR A 188 -24.27 -33.87 2.26
CA THR A 188 -25.04 -35.12 2.02
C THR A 188 -26.50 -35.04 2.43
N ALA A 189 -26.87 -34.13 3.34
CA ALA A 189 -28.23 -33.90 3.81
C ALA A 189 -28.94 -32.72 3.12
N PHE A 190 -28.26 -32.04 2.18
CA PHE A 190 -28.82 -30.96 1.36
C PHE A 190 -30.01 -31.43 0.53
N LYS A 191 -30.96 -30.53 0.25
CA LYS A 191 -32.20 -30.87 -0.47
C LYS A 191 -32.34 -30.07 -1.77
N PRO A 192 -33.01 -30.63 -2.79
CA PRO A 192 -33.58 -31.99 -2.86
C PRO A 192 -32.59 -33.16 -3.03
N ASN A 193 -31.37 -32.94 -3.55
CA ASN A 193 -30.55 -33.99 -4.17
C ASN A 193 -29.19 -34.28 -3.48
N GLY A 194 -29.02 -33.91 -2.20
CA GLY A 194 -27.85 -34.24 -1.40
C GLY A 194 -26.54 -33.65 -1.95
N SER A 195 -25.47 -34.45 -1.90
CA SER A 195 -24.18 -34.11 -2.47
C SER A 195 -23.66 -35.12 -3.49
N ARG A 196 -22.66 -34.69 -4.26
CA ARG A 196 -21.90 -35.51 -5.21
C ARG A 196 -20.44 -35.06 -5.21
N VAL A 197 -19.53 -36.00 -5.02
CA VAL A 197 -18.10 -35.75 -5.23
C VAL A 197 -17.73 -36.07 -6.68
N VAL A 198 -16.82 -35.30 -7.28
CA VAL A 198 -16.27 -35.51 -8.64
C VAL A 198 -14.73 -35.58 -8.62
N PRO A 199 -14.06 -36.07 -9.68
CA PRO A 199 -12.61 -36.07 -9.76
C PRO A 199 -12.02 -34.65 -9.68
N TYR A 200 -10.77 -34.56 -9.19
CA TYR A 200 -10.03 -33.32 -9.11
C TYR A 200 -9.96 -32.59 -10.46
N GLY A 201 -10.39 -31.32 -10.48
CA GLY A 201 -10.41 -30.47 -11.67
C GLY A 201 -11.68 -30.58 -12.52
N ASP A 202 -12.61 -31.50 -12.22
CA ASP A 202 -13.91 -31.59 -12.90
C ASP A 202 -14.98 -30.66 -12.31
N LEU A 203 -14.78 -30.12 -11.11
CA LEU A 203 -15.73 -29.19 -10.48
C LEU A 203 -16.03 -27.97 -11.37
N ARG A 204 -15.03 -27.49 -12.12
CA ARG A 204 -15.15 -26.41 -13.10
C ARG A 204 -16.23 -26.64 -14.17
N ASN A 205 -16.57 -27.90 -14.45
CA ASN A 205 -17.55 -28.28 -15.48
C ASN A 205 -18.99 -28.00 -15.01
N PHE A 206 -19.20 -27.86 -13.70
CA PHE A 206 -20.51 -27.63 -13.06
C PHE A 206 -20.72 -26.17 -12.66
N GLN A 207 -19.64 -25.41 -12.48
CA GLN A 207 -19.64 -24.02 -12.03
C GLN A 207 -20.00 -23.05 -13.17
N PRO A 208 -20.95 -22.11 -12.98
CA PRO A 208 -21.19 -21.03 -13.93
C PRO A 208 -19.94 -20.16 -14.17
N ALA A 209 -19.77 -19.69 -15.41
CA ALA A 209 -18.69 -18.78 -15.76
C ALA A 209 -18.84 -17.42 -15.02
N LEU A 210 -17.87 -17.11 -14.17
CA LEU A 210 -17.80 -15.83 -13.46
C LEU A 210 -17.58 -14.68 -14.44
N LYS A 211 -18.55 -13.77 -14.55
CA LYS A 211 -18.44 -12.56 -15.37
C LYS A 211 -17.81 -11.43 -14.56
N ILE A 212 -16.50 -11.28 -14.67
CA ILE A 212 -15.77 -10.16 -14.08
C ILE A 212 -15.87 -8.94 -15.03
N PRO A 213 -16.33 -7.76 -14.56
CA PRO A 213 -16.33 -6.53 -15.36
C PRO A 213 -14.91 -6.11 -15.78
N THR A 214 -14.78 -5.58 -17.00
CA THR A 214 -13.51 -5.05 -17.53
C THR A 214 -13.23 -3.61 -17.09
N GLU A 215 -14.28 -2.87 -16.73
CA GLU A 215 -14.18 -1.50 -16.21
C GLU A 215 -14.52 -1.47 -14.72
N LEU A 216 -13.85 -0.59 -13.97
CA LEU A 216 -14.15 -0.33 -12.56
C LEU A 216 -15.42 0.52 -12.42
N SER A 217 -16.27 0.19 -11.44
CA SER A 217 -17.43 1.00 -11.08
C SER A 217 -16.99 2.36 -10.52
N ALA A 218 -17.91 3.31 -10.38
CA ALA A 218 -17.62 4.58 -9.72
C ALA A 218 -17.11 4.38 -8.28
N ARG A 219 -17.67 3.39 -7.55
CA ARG A 219 -17.24 3.07 -6.18
C ARG A 219 -15.93 2.29 -6.14
N GLY A 220 -15.69 1.41 -7.12
CA GLY A 220 -14.45 0.67 -7.29
C GLY A 220 -13.25 1.54 -7.67
N LYS A 221 -13.48 2.62 -8.43
CA LYS A 221 -12.48 3.68 -8.67
C LYS A 221 -12.11 4.37 -7.37
N LEU A 222 -13.09 4.89 -6.63
CA LEU A 222 -12.87 5.52 -5.32
C LEU A 222 -12.15 4.60 -4.31
N THR A 223 -12.49 3.31 -4.27
CA THR A 223 -11.76 2.30 -3.48
C THR A 223 -10.30 2.18 -3.92
N LEU A 224 -10.03 2.11 -5.22
CA LEU A 224 -8.67 1.97 -5.74
C LEU A 224 -7.83 3.23 -5.46
N ASP A 225 -8.41 4.41 -5.67
CA ASP A 225 -7.78 5.71 -5.42
C ASP A 225 -7.43 5.86 -3.93
N ARG A 226 -8.34 5.49 -3.03
CA ARG A 226 -8.10 5.44 -1.57
C ARG A 226 -7.03 4.41 -1.20
N TYR A 227 -7.09 3.20 -1.78
CA TYR A 227 -6.14 2.12 -1.48
C TYR A 227 -4.72 2.45 -1.93
N GLU A 228 -4.49 2.75 -3.22
CA GLU A 228 -3.16 3.06 -3.73
C GLU A 228 -2.65 4.42 -3.20
N GLY A 229 -3.53 5.39 -2.96
CA GLY A 229 -3.18 6.68 -2.33
C GLY A 229 -2.80 6.56 -0.85
N LYS A 230 -3.30 5.54 -0.13
CA LYS A 230 -2.89 5.23 1.26
C LYS A 230 -1.69 4.30 1.35
N LYS A 231 -1.50 3.43 0.35
CA LYS A 231 -0.47 2.38 0.27
C LYS A 231 0.90 2.94 -0.07
N THR A 232 1.40 3.82 0.79
CA THR A 232 2.77 4.31 0.75
C THR A 232 3.72 3.19 1.18
N PHE A 233 4.80 3.01 0.43
CA PHE A 233 5.95 2.23 0.86
C PHE A 233 7.11 3.19 1.05
N SER A 234 7.69 3.20 2.24
CA SER A 234 9.02 3.77 2.45
C SER A 234 10.02 3.11 1.50
N LEU A 235 11.11 3.81 1.21
CA LEU A 235 12.16 3.31 0.34
C LEU A 235 12.79 2.02 0.90
N GLN A 236 12.88 1.86 2.21
CA GLN A 236 13.34 0.61 2.82
C GLN A 236 12.36 -0.54 2.56
N GLU A 237 11.05 -0.34 2.72
CA GLU A 237 10.04 -1.35 2.38
C GLU A 237 10.06 -1.70 0.87
N LYS A 238 10.25 -0.71 -0.02
CA LYS A 238 10.44 -0.95 -1.47
C LYS A 238 11.62 -1.89 -1.73
N VAL A 239 12.76 -1.66 -1.07
CA VAL A 239 13.97 -2.48 -1.23
C VAL A 239 13.76 -3.90 -0.67
N LEU A 240 13.12 -4.04 0.49
CA LEU A 240 12.82 -5.33 1.12
C LEU A 240 11.83 -6.15 0.29
N ALA A 241 10.74 -5.54 -0.18
CA ALA A 241 9.77 -6.20 -1.05
C ALA A 241 10.36 -6.61 -2.41
N ALA A 242 11.23 -5.78 -2.99
CA ALA A 242 11.94 -6.13 -4.23
C ALA A 242 12.97 -7.26 -4.02
N LEU A 243 13.65 -7.30 -2.86
CA LEU A 243 14.57 -8.38 -2.50
C LEU A 243 13.83 -9.71 -2.27
N ALA A 244 12.71 -9.68 -1.54
CA ALA A 244 11.89 -10.88 -1.29
C ALA A 244 11.38 -11.52 -2.61
N ARG A 245 11.14 -10.71 -3.65
CA ARG A 245 10.78 -11.20 -4.99
C ARG A 245 11.98 -11.71 -5.81
N SER A 246 13.19 -11.19 -5.60
CA SER A 246 14.34 -11.52 -6.47
C SER A 246 15.08 -12.81 -6.10
N GLN A 247 14.94 -13.31 -4.87
CA GLN A 247 15.73 -14.44 -4.36
C GLN A 247 15.14 -15.85 -4.58
N GLN A 248 14.16 -16.02 -5.47
CA GLN A 248 13.60 -17.36 -5.78
C GLN A 248 14.61 -18.38 -6.33
N TYR A 249 15.84 -17.98 -6.69
CA TYR A 249 16.84 -18.82 -7.36
C TYR A 249 18.31 -18.65 -6.86
N SER A 250 18.56 -18.14 -5.65
CA SER A 250 19.93 -17.96 -5.14
C SER A 250 20.40 -19.10 -4.23
N SER A 251 21.66 -19.50 -4.36
CA SER A 251 22.28 -20.66 -3.69
C SER A 251 23.39 -20.31 -2.68
N THR A 252 23.54 -19.03 -2.33
CA THR A 252 24.65 -18.56 -1.49
C THR A 252 24.50 -18.94 -0.02
N LYS A 253 25.44 -19.73 0.50
CA LYS A 253 25.51 -20.17 1.91
C LYS A 253 25.91 -19.03 2.86
N SER A 254 25.02 -18.08 3.16
CA SER A 254 25.35 -16.88 3.93
C SER A 254 24.19 -16.40 4.80
N SER A 255 24.36 -16.42 6.12
CA SER A 255 23.43 -15.74 7.02
C SER A 255 23.58 -14.21 6.92
N PHE A 256 22.45 -13.53 6.82
CA PHE A 256 22.27 -12.13 7.19
C PHE A 256 20.81 -11.91 7.59
N SER A 257 20.56 -10.78 8.23
CA SER A 257 19.22 -10.22 8.42
C SER A 257 19.26 -8.76 7.99
N ILE A 258 18.22 -8.29 7.31
CA ILE A 258 18.01 -6.87 7.05
C ILE A 258 16.53 -6.54 7.20
N GLY A 259 16.23 -5.44 7.89
CA GLY A 259 14.88 -4.94 8.11
C GLY A 259 14.88 -3.43 8.24
N LEU A 260 13.70 -2.89 8.54
CA LEU A 260 13.51 -1.45 8.68
C LEU A 260 14.42 -0.85 9.78
N THR A 261 14.95 0.33 9.51
CA THR A 261 15.66 1.14 10.49
C THR A 261 14.64 2.01 11.22
N PRO A 262 14.66 2.09 12.57
CA PRO A 262 13.81 3.03 13.30
C PRO A 262 13.98 4.45 12.74
N GLY A 263 12.86 5.13 12.50
CA GLY A 263 12.83 6.39 11.75
C GLY A 263 13.77 7.43 12.35
N ALA A 264 14.82 7.78 11.61
CA ALA A 264 15.62 8.96 11.92
C ALA A 264 14.81 10.22 11.63
N GLU A 265 15.04 11.31 12.38
CA GLU A 265 14.40 12.62 12.18
C GLU A 265 14.94 13.35 10.92
N ILE A 266 14.91 12.68 9.76
CA ILE A 266 15.53 13.12 8.49
C ILE A 266 14.45 13.15 7.40
N PRO A 267 14.11 14.32 6.81
CA PRO A 267 13.07 14.44 5.77
C PRO A 267 13.41 13.84 4.40
N LEU A 268 14.42 12.98 4.31
CA LEU A 268 14.90 12.31 3.10
C LEU A 268 15.16 10.84 3.43
N GLU A 269 14.53 9.93 2.70
CA GLU A 269 14.62 8.48 2.94
C GLU A 269 15.90 7.84 2.41
N ALA A 270 16.80 8.63 1.80
CA ALA A 270 18.06 8.19 1.24
C ALA A 270 19.23 9.11 1.60
N ILE A 271 20.40 8.52 1.81
CA ILE A 271 21.65 9.24 2.07
C ILE A 271 22.27 9.65 0.72
N LEU A 272 22.53 10.95 0.57
CA LEU A 272 23.05 11.59 -0.65
C LEU A 272 24.42 12.24 -0.34
N PRO A 273 25.55 11.52 -0.38
CA PRO A 273 26.82 12.06 0.08
C PRO A 273 27.34 13.16 -0.87
N GLU A 274 27.49 14.40 -0.39
CA GLU A 274 27.91 15.56 -1.21
C GLU A 274 29.18 15.27 -2.04
N ASN A 275 30.17 14.61 -1.43
CA ASN A 275 31.41 14.20 -2.11
C ASN A 275 31.17 13.29 -3.33
N LYS A 276 30.13 12.43 -3.32
CA LYS A 276 29.80 11.56 -4.46
C LYS A 276 29.27 12.36 -5.65
N PHE A 277 28.51 13.43 -5.40
CA PHE A 277 28.08 14.33 -6.48
C PHE A 277 29.24 15.22 -6.93
N LYS A 278 29.78 16.03 -6.00
CA LYS A 278 30.80 17.04 -6.32
C LYS A 278 32.08 16.47 -6.91
N LYS A 279 32.69 15.45 -6.27
CA LYS A 279 34.03 14.96 -6.61
C LYS A 279 34.08 13.74 -7.54
N TYR A 280 32.94 13.10 -7.83
CA TYR A 280 32.90 11.82 -8.56
C TYR A 280 31.91 11.80 -9.74
N LEU A 281 30.83 12.58 -9.71
CA LEU A 281 29.91 12.72 -10.84
C LEU A 281 30.11 14.01 -11.65
N LEU A 282 30.51 15.10 -11.00
CA LEU A 282 30.46 16.46 -11.57
C LEU A 282 31.86 17.11 -11.73
N ASP A 283 32.87 16.50 -11.11
CA ASP A 283 34.28 16.90 -11.20
C ASP A 283 34.91 16.44 -12.52
N SER A 284 35.39 17.41 -13.31
CA SER A 284 36.11 17.14 -14.57
C SER A 284 37.59 16.84 -14.38
N GLU A 285 38.14 17.04 -13.18
CA GLU A 285 39.56 16.85 -12.85
C GLU A 285 39.81 15.56 -12.06
N SER A 286 38.76 14.78 -11.75
CA SER A 286 38.84 13.48 -11.10
C SER A 286 39.16 12.36 -12.10
N ASP A 287 40.22 11.58 -11.85
CA ASP A 287 40.65 10.43 -12.67
C ASP A 287 39.50 9.45 -13.00
N ASP A 288 38.73 9.05 -11.99
CA ASP A 288 37.56 8.17 -12.13
C ASP A 288 36.28 8.92 -12.57
N GLY A 289 36.23 10.24 -12.37
CA GLY A 289 35.02 11.07 -12.46
C GLY A 289 34.83 11.78 -13.80
N ALA A 290 35.92 12.15 -14.49
CA ALA A 290 35.91 13.10 -15.61
C ALA A 290 34.95 12.73 -16.75
N SER A 291 34.82 11.44 -17.08
CA SER A 291 33.89 10.94 -18.11
C SER A 291 32.41 11.13 -17.74
N LYS A 292 32.06 11.05 -16.45
CA LYS A 292 30.72 11.30 -15.92
C LYS A 292 30.43 12.79 -15.86
N ALA A 293 31.41 13.57 -15.39
CA ALA A 293 31.30 15.04 -15.36
C ALA A 293 31.12 15.63 -16.75
N LYS A 294 31.84 15.10 -17.76
CA LYS A 294 31.63 15.44 -19.16
C LYS A 294 30.19 15.16 -19.62
N PHE A 295 29.65 13.98 -19.31
CA PHE A 295 28.25 13.63 -19.63
C PHE A 295 27.24 14.59 -18.99
N PHE A 296 27.31 14.83 -17.67
CA PHE A 296 26.37 15.73 -16.99
C PHE A 296 26.48 17.18 -17.48
N ARG A 297 27.69 17.65 -17.80
CA ARG A 297 27.93 19.01 -18.31
C ARG A 297 27.45 19.17 -19.75
N GLU A 298 27.84 18.29 -20.67
CA GLU A 298 27.49 18.42 -22.10
C GLU A 298 26.03 18.07 -22.43
N GLN A 299 25.45 17.09 -21.72
CA GLN A 299 24.08 16.64 -22.02
C GLN A 299 23.02 17.40 -21.23
N LEU A 300 23.30 17.78 -19.98
CA LEU A 300 22.31 18.34 -19.06
C LEU A 300 22.65 19.76 -18.56
N ASP A 301 23.85 20.27 -18.84
CA ASP A 301 24.31 21.56 -18.29
C ASP A 301 24.25 21.59 -16.75
N ILE A 302 24.73 20.51 -16.12
CA ILE A 302 24.80 20.35 -14.66
C ILE A 302 26.26 20.34 -14.23
N GLY A 303 26.67 21.34 -13.43
CA GLY A 303 28.02 21.47 -12.88
C GLY A 303 28.12 21.17 -11.38
N PRO A 304 29.31 21.24 -10.75
CA PRO A 304 29.50 21.01 -9.32
C PRO A 304 28.66 21.89 -8.38
N ASN A 305 28.18 23.05 -8.85
CA ASN A 305 27.26 23.93 -8.10
C ASN A 305 25.85 23.35 -8.05
N ASP A 306 25.41 22.66 -9.11
CA ASP A 306 24.10 22.02 -9.26
C ASP A 306 23.97 20.67 -8.54
N TRP A 307 24.96 20.30 -7.71
CA TRP A 307 24.97 18.99 -7.07
C TRP A 307 23.69 18.67 -6.27
N ARG A 308 23.06 19.69 -5.65
CA ARG A 308 21.75 19.56 -4.97
C ARG A 308 20.60 19.33 -5.95
N TYR A 309 20.62 20.01 -7.09
CA TYR A 309 19.64 19.87 -8.16
C TYR A 309 19.73 18.48 -8.83
N LEU A 310 20.92 17.87 -8.91
CA LEU A 310 21.06 16.47 -9.32
C LEU A 310 20.66 15.50 -8.20
N ALA A 311 21.06 15.76 -6.96
CA ALA A 311 20.75 14.89 -5.81
C ALA A 311 19.25 14.80 -5.49
N ALA A 312 18.51 15.90 -5.60
CA ALA A 312 17.06 15.92 -5.45
C ALA A 312 16.36 15.06 -6.52
N GLN A 313 16.80 15.14 -7.79
CA GLN A 313 16.26 14.26 -8.84
C GLN A 313 16.59 12.78 -8.61
N PHE A 314 17.76 12.47 -8.06
CA PHE A 314 18.10 11.09 -7.70
C PHE A 314 17.26 10.56 -6.53
N HIS A 315 16.91 11.42 -5.57
CA HIS A 315 15.98 11.09 -4.48
C HIS A 315 14.55 10.86 -5.00
N ASP A 316 13.98 11.85 -5.67
CA ASP A 316 12.57 11.84 -6.08
C ASP A 316 12.32 10.84 -7.22
N GLY A 317 13.32 10.65 -8.09
CA GLY A 317 13.35 9.58 -9.07
C GLY A 317 13.37 8.21 -8.39
N LEU A 318 14.20 7.99 -7.37
CA LEU A 318 14.27 6.70 -6.66
C LEU A 318 12.96 6.36 -5.90
N LEU A 319 12.29 7.35 -5.32
CA LEU A 319 10.96 7.15 -4.70
C LEU A 319 9.92 6.69 -5.75
N LYS A 320 10.02 7.15 -6.99
CA LYS A 320 9.08 6.83 -8.08
C LYS A 320 9.46 5.61 -8.93
N SER A 321 10.75 5.29 -9.07
CA SER A 321 11.24 4.20 -9.93
C SER A 321 11.00 2.81 -9.34
N ASP A 322 10.84 1.83 -10.22
CA ASP A 322 11.08 0.42 -9.91
C ASP A 322 12.56 0.15 -9.58
N LEU A 323 12.78 -0.85 -8.74
CA LEU A 323 14.12 -1.26 -8.30
C LEU A 323 14.54 -2.52 -9.07
N VAL A 324 15.66 -2.44 -9.79
CA VAL A 324 16.20 -3.53 -10.61
C VAL A 324 17.56 -4.00 -10.10
N GLN A 325 17.97 -5.21 -10.51
CA GLN A 325 19.20 -5.86 -10.04
C GLN A 325 19.29 -5.93 -8.49
N VAL A 326 18.17 -6.14 -7.80
CA VAL A 326 18.15 -6.18 -6.32
C VAL A 326 18.75 -7.49 -5.81
N HIS A 327 19.95 -7.42 -5.23
CA HIS A 327 20.67 -8.57 -4.70
C HIS A 327 21.47 -8.22 -3.45
N VAL A 328 21.74 -9.22 -2.61
CA VAL A 328 22.68 -9.05 -1.50
C VAL A 328 24.11 -9.15 -2.01
N LYS A 329 24.94 -8.20 -1.59
CA LYS A 329 26.38 -8.20 -1.83
C LYS A 329 27.13 -8.25 -0.50
N LYS A 330 28.27 -8.95 -0.50
CA LYS A 330 29.28 -8.89 0.55
C LYS A 330 30.40 -7.93 0.17
N TRP A 331 30.92 -7.27 1.19
CA TRP A 331 32.18 -6.52 1.20
C TRP A 331 32.97 -6.96 2.44
N GLU A 332 34.24 -6.55 2.54
CA GLU A 332 35.06 -6.74 3.75
C GLU A 332 34.41 -6.09 4.99
N THR A 333 33.70 -4.97 4.79
CA THR A 333 32.96 -4.23 5.83
C THR A 333 31.52 -4.75 6.07
N GLY A 334 31.27 -6.04 5.79
CA GLY A 334 29.98 -6.71 6.00
C GLY A 334 29.11 -6.84 4.74
N SER A 335 27.85 -7.23 4.93
CA SER A 335 26.85 -7.40 3.86
C SER A 335 25.87 -6.23 3.75
N GLY A 336 25.08 -6.24 2.68
CA GLY A 336 23.98 -5.30 2.44
C GLY A 336 23.35 -5.53 1.08
N VAL A 337 22.23 -4.85 0.81
CA VAL A 337 21.50 -4.95 -0.46
C VAL A 337 22.08 -3.93 -1.45
N LYS A 338 22.47 -4.39 -2.63
CA LYS A 338 22.78 -3.54 -3.79
C LYS A 338 21.59 -3.58 -4.75
N PHE A 339 21.22 -2.42 -5.27
CA PHE A 339 20.18 -2.29 -6.28
C PHE A 339 20.43 -1.09 -7.18
N ASN A 340 19.73 -1.06 -8.31
CA ASN A 340 19.81 0.02 -9.29
C ASN A 340 18.40 0.57 -9.53
N ALA A 341 18.29 1.85 -9.91
CA ALA A 341 17.05 2.49 -10.31
C ALA A 341 17.30 3.42 -11.51
N THR A 342 16.44 3.35 -12.52
CA THR A 342 16.53 4.18 -13.74
C THR A 342 15.43 5.24 -13.73
N MET A 343 15.81 6.49 -14.01
CA MET A 343 14.95 7.66 -13.85
C MET A 343 15.28 8.75 -14.88
N PRO A 344 14.28 9.56 -15.30
CA PRO A 344 14.51 10.73 -16.13
C PRO A 344 15.14 11.87 -15.30
N ILE A 345 16.19 12.50 -15.83
CA ILE A 345 16.86 13.66 -15.24
C ILE A 345 16.73 14.83 -16.22
N VAL A 346 16.21 15.96 -15.73
CA VAL A 346 16.08 17.23 -16.46
C VAL A 346 17.31 18.11 -16.19
N GLY A 347 17.92 18.61 -17.25
CA GLY A 347 19.06 19.51 -17.21
C GLY A 347 18.68 20.98 -17.01
N ARG A 348 19.67 21.83 -16.69
CA ARG A 348 19.48 23.29 -16.71
C ARG A 348 19.17 23.81 -18.12
N ASN A 349 19.70 23.11 -19.12
CA ASN A 349 19.39 23.31 -20.55
C ASN A 349 18.01 22.77 -21.00
N GLY A 350 17.15 22.30 -20.07
CA GLY A 350 15.81 21.79 -20.35
C GLY A 350 15.75 20.40 -21.03
N LYS A 351 16.88 19.80 -21.42
CA LYS A 351 16.90 18.44 -21.98
C LYS A 351 16.61 17.43 -20.88
N THR A 352 15.94 16.32 -21.25
CA THR A 352 15.76 15.16 -20.36
C THR A 352 16.57 13.97 -20.89
N VAL A 353 17.34 13.31 -20.02
CA VAL A 353 18.02 12.03 -20.31
C VAL A 353 17.71 11.01 -19.22
N TYR A 354 17.81 9.71 -19.52
CA TYR A 354 17.70 8.68 -18.51
C TYR A 354 19.05 8.40 -17.85
N VAL A 355 19.04 8.22 -16.54
CA VAL A 355 20.22 7.91 -15.73
C VAL A 355 19.92 6.66 -14.92
N GLU A 356 20.81 5.68 -14.99
CA GLU A 356 20.80 4.53 -14.07
C GLU A 356 21.64 4.88 -12.84
N THR A 357 21.00 4.85 -11.69
CA THR A 357 21.58 5.16 -10.38
C THR A 357 21.82 3.88 -9.59
N ASN A 358 22.88 3.85 -8.80
CA ASN A 358 23.30 2.66 -8.04
C ASN A 358 23.32 2.95 -6.53
N TRP A 359 22.72 2.07 -5.75
CA TRP A 359 22.43 2.29 -4.33
C TRP A 359 22.83 1.08 -3.48
N ILE A 360 23.18 1.35 -2.23
CA ILE A 360 23.54 0.33 -1.23
C ILE A 360 22.76 0.59 0.05
N MET A 361 21.99 -0.40 0.51
CA MET A 361 21.34 -0.40 1.82
C MET A 361 22.08 -1.39 2.74
N LYS A 362 22.82 -0.87 3.73
CA LYS A 362 23.43 -1.70 4.79
C LYS A 362 22.40 -1.95 5.90
N PRO A 363 22.52 -3.05 6.68
CA PRO A 363 21.69 -3.27 7.87
C PRO A 363 21.70 -2.04 8.81
N GLY A 364 20.53 -1.67 9.33
CA GLY A 364 20.36 -0.52 10.22
C GLY A 364 20.67 0.85 9.61
N ASN A 365 20.71 0.97 8.28
CA ASN A 365 21.00 2.22 7.57
C ASN A 365 19.98 2.48 6.45
N LEU A 366 19.68 3.76 6.21
CA LEU A 366 18.97 4.19 5.00
C LEU A 366 19.80 3.86 3.74
N PRO A 367 19.16 3.63 2.58
CA PRO A 367 19.86 3.46 1.31
C PRO A 367 20.77 4.64 0.99
N SER A 368 22.00 4.36 0.56
CA SER A 368 23.02 5.35 0.28
C SER A 368 23.44 5.35 -1.19
N PHE A 369 23.54 6.55 -1.76
CA PHE A 369 23.92 6.74 -3.15
C PHE A 369 25.39 6.35 -3.40
N SER A 370 25.63 5.51 -4.40
CA SER A 370 26.96 4.95 -4.71
C SER A 370 27.61 5.54 -5.97
N THR A 371 26.88 5.55 -7.09
CA THR A 371 27.33 6.02 -8.41
C THR A 371 26.14 6.12 -9.38
N ALA A 372 26.30 6.83 -10.50
CA ALA A 372 25.31 6.94 -11.58
C ALA A 372 25.99 6.88 -12.96
N PHE A 373 25.24 6.43 -13.95
CA PHE A 373 25.68 6.24 -15.34
C PHE A 373 24.54 6.60 -16.33
N PRO A 374 24.82 6.87 -17.61
CA PRO A 374 23.79 7.03 -18.63
C PRO A 374 22.91 5.76 -18.71
N GLY A 375 21.60 5.94 -18.50
CA GLY A 375 20.62 4.86 -18.52
C GLY A 375 20.04 4.65 -19.92
N LYS A 376 19.51 3.45 -20.18
CA LYS A 376 18.67 3.23 -21.37
C LYS A 376 17.35 3.97 -21.22
N ARG A 377 16.86 4.58 -22.31
CA ARG A 377 15.48 5.09 -22.39
C ARG A 377 14.52 3.90 -22.36
N PRO A 378 13.50 3.87 -21.50
CA PRO A 378 12.46 2.85 -21.52
C PRO A 378 11.48 3.09 -22.68
N ASP A 379 10.83 2.03 -23.14
CA ASP A 379 9.89 2.06 -24.28
C ASP A 379 8.69 2.99 -24.05
N ALA A 380 8.26 3.10 -22.78
CA ALA A 380 7.30 4.10 -22.29
C ALA A 380 8.04 5.20 -21.49
N PRO A 381 8.48 6.30 -22.13
CA PRO A 381 9.29 7.33 -21.49
C PRO A 381 8.46 8.27 -20.61
N VAL A 382 8.54 8.09 -19.28
CA VAL A 382 8.03 9.05 -18.29
C VAL A 382 8.82 10.35 -18.37
N LEU A 383 8.13 11.49 -18.49
CA LEU A 383 8.75 12.82 -18.50
C LEU A 383 9.37 13.14 -17.12
N GLY A 384 10.56 13.74 -17.13
CA GLY A 384 11.17 14.29 -15.93
C GLY A 384 10.56 15.65 -15.56
N THR A 385 10.50 15.94 -14.26
CA THR A 385 10.15 17.26 -13.72
C THR A 385 11.39 17.86 -13.05
N PRO A 386 11.74 19.14 -13.27
CA PRO A 386 12.74 19.81 -12.46
C PRO A 386 12.40 19.69 -10.96
N PRO A 387 13.40 19.45 -10.08
CA PRO A 387 13.20 19.40 -8.64
C PRO A 387 12.98 20.82 -8.08
N PRO A 388 12.38 20.95 -6.89
CA PRO A 388 12.17 22.23 -6.20
C PRO A 388 13.47 22.78 -5.57
N VAL A 389 14.55 22.90 -6.34
CA VAL A 389 15.87 23.37 -5.90
C VAL A 389 16.27 24.65 -6.62
N LEU A 390 16.38 25.75 -5.87
CA LEU A 390 16.83 27.02 -6.43
C LEU A 390 18.29 26.94 -6.92
N PRO A 391 18.64 27.63 -8.03
CA PRO A 391 20.03 27.84 -8.44
C PRO A 391 20.91 28.40 -7.32
N ALA A 392 22.22 28.21 -7.38
CA ALA A 392 23.16 28.66 -6.35
C ALA A 392 23.34 30.19 -6.35
N GLU A 393 23.04 30.81 -7.48
CA GLU A 393 23.18 32.22 -7.83
C GLU A 393 22.11 33.09 -7.15
N VAL A 394 20.97 32.50 -6.76
CA VAL A 394 19.93 33.19 -5.99
C VAL A 394 20.37 33.22 -4.52
N VAL A 395 20.57 34.43 -3.98
CA VAL A 395 21.12 34.67 -2.64
C VAL A 395 20.25 35.68 -1.86
N GLY A 396 20.50 35.78 -0.54
CA GLY A 396 19.75 36.67 0.35
C GLY A 396 18.26 36.30 0.47
N ASP A 397 17.42 37.27 0.79
CA ASP A 397 16.00 37.03 1.09
C ASP A 397 15.21 36.46 -0.09
N ALA A 398 15.56 36.84 -1.33
CA ALA A 398 14.97 36.27 -2.54
C ALA A 398 15.22 34.75 -2.67
N ARG A 399 16.31 34.24 -2.09
CA ARG A 399 16.55 32.79 -1.99
C ARG A 399 15.56 32.14 -1.03
N TRP A 400 15.35 32.74 0.13
CA TRP A 400 14.50 32.19 1.17
C TRP A 400 13.02 32.26 0.79
N GLU A 401 12.59 33.35 0.14
CA GLU A 401 11.25 33.52 -0.41
C GLU A 401 10.96 32.46 -1.49
N GLY A 402 11.85 32.28 -2.46
CA GLY A 402 11.68 31.26 -3.51
C GLY A 402 11.69 29.82 -2.97
N ILE A 403 12.52 29.51 -1.96
CA ILE A 403 12.49 28.20 -1.28
C ILE A 403 11.19 28.01 -0.50
N PHE A 404 10.70 29.04 0.20
CA PHE A 404 9.43 28.98 0.93
C PHE A 404 8.25 28.76 -0.02
N ALA A 405 8.23 29.44 -1.17
CA ALA A 405 7.20 29.26 -2.19
C ALA A 405 7.17 27.81 -2.70
N LEU A 406 8.31 27.28 -3.15
CA LEU A 406 8.44 25.89 -3.62
C LEU A 406 8.06 24.86 -2.54
N ALA A 407 8.46 25.08 -1.29
CA ALA A 407 8.12 24.20 -0.18
C ALA A 407 6.63 24.26 0.18
N SER A 408 6.02 25.44 0.10
CA SER A 408 4.57 25.64 0.35
C SER A 408 3.73 25.04 -0.77
N GLU A 409 4.16 25.15 -2.03
CA GLU A 409 3.50 24.53 -3.19
C GLU A 409 3.52 23.01 -3.07
N ALA A 410 4.70 22.42 -2.86
CA ALA A 410 4.85 20.98 -2.63
C ALA A 410 4.03 20.49 -1.43
N GLY A 411 3.99 21.26 -0.33
CA GLY A 411 3.16 20.98 0.83
C GLY A 411 1.66 20.97 0.52
N CYS A 412 1.16 21.97 -0.21
CA CYS A 412 -0.24 22.04 -0.63
C CYS A 412 -0.63 20.88 -1.57
N MET A 413 0.24 20.53 -2.52
CA MET A 413 0.02 19.39 -3.41
C MET A 413 -0.04 18.07 -2.64
N ALA A 414 0.91 17.84 -1.74
CA ALA A 414 0.95 16.63 -0.90
C ALA A 414 -0.28 16.52 0.02
N ALA A 415 -0.70 17.61 0.66
CA ALA A 415 -1.89 17.64 1.51
C ALA A 415 -3.19 17.38 0.75
N THR A 416 -3.27 17.81 -0.52
CA THR A 416 -4.43 17.57 -1.39
C THR A 416 -4.51 16.10 -1.80
N SER A 417 -3.39 15.52 -2.23
CA SER A 417 -3.31 14.13 -2.71
C SER A 417 -3.29 13.08 -1.60
N ALA A 418 -3.04 13.46 -0.35
CA ALA A 418 -3.01 12.52 0.77
C ALA A 418 -4.39 11.90 1.06
N VAL A 419 -4.40 10.59 1.30
CA VAL A 419 -5.58 9.85 1.78
C VAL A 419 -5.50 9.73 3.31
N PRO A 420 -6.44 10.33 4.06
CA PRO A 420 -6.48 10.18 5.51
C PRO A 420 -6.82 8.76 5.96
N THR A 421 -6.34 8.36 7.14
CA THR A 421 -6.81 7.16 7.84
C THR A 421 -8.22 7.42 8.37
N PRO A 422 -9.27 6.73 7.88
CA PRO A 422 -10.63 6.97 8.37
C PRO A 422 -10.79 6.55 9.83
N MET A 423 -11.71 7.20 10.52
CA MET A 423 -12.09 6.85 11.90
C MET A 423 -13.61 6.73 12.03
N ALA A 424 -14.07 5.80 12.86
CA ALA A 424 -15.48 5.78 13.28
C ALA A 424 -15.67 6.55 14.58
N ILE A 425 -16.77 7.31 14.65
CA ILE A 425 -17.24 8.01 15.83
C ILE A 425 -18.59 7.39 16.19
N ARG A 426 -18.66 6.72 17.36
CA ARG A 426 -19.87 6.01 17.82
C ARG A 426 -21.08 6.93 17.83
N GLY A 427 -22.16 6.55 17.13
CA GLY A 427 -23.37 7.38 16.98
C GLY A 427 -23.28 8.53 15.97
N PHE A 428 -22.16 8.70 15.27
CA PHE A 428 -21.96 9.72 14.22
C PHE A 428 -21.47 9.12 12.89
N GLY A 429 -21.05 7.85 12.85
CA GLY A 429 -20.66 7.14 11.64
C GLY A 429 -19.16 7.19 11.33
N ILE A 430 -18.80 7.07 10.05
CA ILE A 430 -17.42 7.04 9.56
C ILE A 430 -17.01 8.45 9.11
N GLU A 431 -15.96 8.99 9.71
CA GLU A 431 -15.27 10.21 9.26
C GLU A 431 -14.08 9.83 8.37
N MET A 432 -14.20 10.14 7.08
CA MET A 432 -13.22 9.81 6.04
C MET A 432 -12.02 10.77 6.01
N GLU A 433 -12.12 11.97 6.61
CA GLU A 433 -10.97 12.86 6.83
C GLU A 433 -10.11 12.45 8.04
N GLY A 434 -10.56 11.48 8.83
CA GLY A 434 -9.79 10.90 9.93
C GLY A 434 -9.63 11.82 11.15
N MET A 435 -8.58 11.56 11.94
CA MET A 435 -8.36 12.25 13.21
C MET A 435 -8.01 13.73 13.03
N CYS A 436 -8.59 14.56 13.91
CA CYS A 436 -8.23 15.96 14.06
C CYS A 436 -6.78 16.12 14.55
N GLY A 437 -6.02 17.01 13.91
CA GLY A 437 -4.69 17.34 14.39
C GLY A 437 -3.93 18.33 13.50
N HIS A 438 -2.68 18.56 13.87
CA HIS A 438 -1.79 19.53 13.24
C HIS A 438 -0.38 18.96 13.08
N ALA A 439 0.33 19.46 12.08
CA ALA A 439 1.78 19.26 11.93
C ALA A 439 2.48 20.59 11.69
N ALA A 440 3.79 20.62 11.92
CA ALA A 440 4.65 21.76 11.62
C ALA A 440 6.05 21.30 11.22
N VAL A 441 6.74 22.12 10.44
CA VAL A 441 8.18 21.99 10.20
C VAL A 441 8.92 22.88 11.19
N ARG A 442 9.93 22.32 11.86
CA ARG A 442 10.83 23.06 12.75
C ARG A 442 12.20 23.18 12.12
N VAL A 443 12.66 24.43 11.96
CA VAL A 443 13.96 24.77 11.38
C VAL A 443 14.90 25.32 12.46
N PHE A 444 16.18 24.95 12.42
CA PHE A 444 17.12 25.20 13.52
C PHE A 444 17.98 26.48 13.40
N ASP A 445 18.08 27.08 12.21
CA ASP A 445 19.06 28.13 11.84
C ASP A 445 18.65 29.58 12.19
N THR A 446 18.00 29.76 13.33
CA THR A 446 17.34 31.01 13.78
C THR A 446 18.24 32.22 14.03
N LYS A 447 19.54 32.14 13.77
CA LYS A 447 20.51 33.24 13.99
C LYS A 447 20.83 34.06 12.73
N GLY A 448 20.54 33.54 11.54
CA GLY A 448 20.90 34.21 10.29
C GLY A 448 20.65 33.43 8.99
N GLY A 449 19.98 32.27 9.07
CA GLY A 449 19.54 31.52 7.89
C GLY A 449 18.05 31.63 7.63
N PHE A 450 17.50 30.64 6.93
CA PHE A 450 16.11 30.56 6.51
C PHE A 450 15.12 30.70 7.68
N GLY A 451 15.41 30.04 8.81
CA GLY A 451 14.59 30.10 10.02
C GLY A 451 14.59 31.47 10.69
N LYS A 452 15.61 32.32 10.50
CA LYS A 452 15.55 33.73 10.92
C LYS A 452 14.63 34.52 9.98
N TRP A 453 14.92 34.47 8.68
CA TRP A 453 14.12 35.14 7.65
C TRP A 453 12.62 34.82 7.78
N ALA A 454 12.28 33.55 7.97
CA ALA A 454 10.89 33.10 8.10
C ALA A 454 10.18 33.65 9.35
N MET A 455 10.91 33.92 10.45
CA MET A 455 10.33 34.59 11.63
C MET A 455 10.20 36.10 11.41
N ASP A 456 11.22 36.75 10.84
CA ASP A 456 11.21 38.20 10.58
C ASP A 456 10.09 38.62 9.59
N THR A 457 9.75 37.74 8.65
CA THR A 457 8.68 37.90 7.66
C THR A 457 7.30 37.39 8.12
N GLY A 458 7.20 36.80 9.31
CA GLY A 458 5.94 36.25 9.84
C GLY A 458 5.47 34.93 9.20
N HIS A 459 6.28 34.28 8.36
CA HIS A 459 6.01 32.93 7.84
C HIS A 459 6.15 31.82 8.90
N ALA A 460 6.91 32.05 9.97
CA ALA A 460 7.16 31.13 11.08
C ALA A 460 6.97 31.81 12.44
N SER A 461 6.61 31.02 13.46
CA SER A 461 6.59 31.45 14.87
C SER A 461 7.79 30.91 15.64
N ARG A 462 8.12 31.52 16.78
CA ARG A 462 9.23 31.06 17.62
C ARG A 462 8.89 29.73 18.29
N HIS A 463 9.69 28.69 18.05
CA HIS A 463 9.47 27.39 18.68
C HIS A 463 9.90 27.37 20.16
N TYR A 464 9.27 26.48 20.94
CA TYR A 464 9.64 26.24 22.33
C TYR A 464 11.07 25.68 22.43
N LYS A 465 11.83 26.16 23.44
CA LYS A 465 13.28 25.97 23.63
C LYS A 465 14.16 26.53 22.49
N SER A 466 13.99 26.09 21.24
CA SER A 466 14.74 26.59 20.08
C SER A 466 14.08 26.23 18.74
N GLY A 467 14.30 27.08 17.72
CA GLY A 467 13.88 26.86 16.34
C GLY A 467 12.80 27.84 15.86
N ALA A 468 12.56 27.85 14.55
CA ALA A 468 11.44 28.49 13.90
C ALA A 468 10.40 27.41 13.52
N ARG A 469 9.12 27.65 13.82
CA ARG A 469 8.00 26.72 13.58
C ARG A 469 7.13 27.23 12.44
N ILE A 470 7.09 26.49 11.34
CA ILE A 470 6.20 26.71 10.19
C ILE A 470 5.06 25.70 10.30
N SER A 471 3.87 26.14 10.72
CA SER A 471 2.69 25.27 10.80
C SER A 471 2.18 24.89 9.40
N ALA A 472 1.67 23.66 9.25
CA ALA A 472 1.04 23.21 8.01
C ALA A 472 -0.19 24.08 7.66
N ARG A 473 -0.31 24.47 6.38
CA ARG A 473 -1.38 25.34 5.88
C ARG A 473 -2.41 24.52 5.09
N VAL A 474 -3.17 23.69 5.80
CA VAL A 474 -4.14 22.75 5.21
C VAL A 474 -5.57 23.17 5.55
N SER A 475 -6.46 23.15 4.56
CA SER A 475 -7.90 23.45 4.70
C SER A 475 -8.71 22.20 5.07
N SER A 476 -8.27 21.47 6.10
CA SER A 476 -8.93 20.29 6.66
C SER A 476 -8.53 20.10 8.12
N GLN A 477 -9.35 19.41 8.90
CA GLN A 477 -9.03 18.94 10.25
C GLN A 477 -7.98 17.82 10.26
N SER A 478 -7.81 17.12 9.12
CA SER A 478 -7.06 15.88 9.00
C SER A 478 -5.58 16.01 9.36
N VAL A 479 -5.16 15.29 10.42
CA VAL A 479 -3.75 15.21 10.82
C VAL A 479 -2.86 14.63 9.70
N ASP A 480 -3.37 13.67 8.93
CA ASP A 480 -2.62 13.01 7.85
C ASP A 480 -2.30 13.98 6.71
N ARG A 481 -3.26 14.84 6.32
CA ARG A 481 -3.01 15.90 5.33
C ARG A 481 -2.02 16.93 5.84
N ALA A 482 -2.07 17.27 7.13
CA ALA A 482 -1.10 18.15 7.77
C ALA A 482 0.31 17.53 7.80
N ILE A 483 0.42 16.23 8.08
CA ILE A 483 1.68 15.47 8.01
C ILE A 483 2.22 15.47 6.58
N ALA A 484 1.39 15.17 5.57
CA ALA A 484 1.79 15.19 4.17
C ALA A 484 2.31 16.58 3.73
N TYR A 485 1.65 17.66 4.15
CA TYR A 485 2.14 19.03 3.96
C TYR A 485 3.55 19.19 4.56
N ALA A 486 3.70 18.88 5.86
CA ALA A 486 4.91 19.17 6.60
C ALA A 486 6.10 18.33 6.11
N THR A 487 5.89 17.06 5.78
CA THR A 487 6.91 16.18 5.18
C THR A 487 7.36 16.71 3.83
N ALA A 488 6.45 17.00 2.89
CA ALA A 488 6.83 17.52 1.57
C ALA A 488 7.56 18.87 1.69
N PHE A 489 7.09 19.79 2.55
CA PHE A 489 7.75 21.05 2.83
C PHE A 489 9.18 20.84 3.37
N ALA A 490 9.36 19.92 4.33
CA ALA A 490 10.66 19.59 4.91
C ALA A 490 11.61 18.87 3.93
N THR A 491 11.09 18.06 3.00
CA THR A 491 11.85 17.49 1.88
C THR A 491 12.42 18.58 0.98
N VAL A 492 11.61 19.59 0.60
CA VAL A 492 12.09 20.74 -0.21
C VAL A 492 13.16 21.56 0.53
N LEU A 493 12.98 21.83 1.83
CA LEU A 493 14.02 22.47 2.64
C LEU A 493 15.32 21.66 2.63
N SER A 494 15.21 20.33 2.82
CA SER A 494 16.35 19.42 2.88
C SER A 494 17.10 19.33 1.54
N HIS A 495 16.38 19.27 0.40
CA HIS A 495 16.98 19.36 -0.94
C HIS A 495 17.78 20.65 -1.14
N ASN A 496 17.29 21.77 -0.61
CA ASN A 496 17.97 23.07 -0.66
C ASN A 496 19.08 23.22 0.40
N GLY A 497 19.28 22.23 1.29
CA GLY A 497 20.33 22.18 2.30
C GLY A 497 19.96 22.80 3.66
N ILE A 498 18.67 23.03 3.94
CA ILE A 498 18.17 23.61 5.19
C ILE A 498 17.77 22.48 6.14
N GLY A 499 18.48 22.36 7.27
CA GLY A 499 18.22 21.34 8.28
C GLY A 499 16.94 21.62 9.07
N CYS A 500 16.00 20.67 9.03
CA CYS A 500 14.70 20.77 9.67
C CYS A 500 14.14 19.38 10.07
N VAL A 501 13.12 19.36 10.92
CA VAL A 501 12.36 18.17 11.33
C VAL A 501 10.86 18.43 11.25
N VAL A 502 10.06 17.36 11.15
CA VAL A 502 8.59 17.43 11.21
C VAL A 502 8.12 17.12 12.63
N GLU A 503 7.23 17.94 13.17
CA GLU A 503 6.58 17.74 14.47
C GLU A 503 5.07 17.58 14.26
N THR A 504 4.45 16.61 14.93
CA THR A 504 3.02 16.28 14.80
C THR A 504 2.31 16.39 16.15
N ARG A 505 1.00 16.66 16.14
CA ARG A 505 0.16 16.72 17.34
C ARG A 505 -1.31 16.47 17.02
N LEU A 506 -1.90 15.47 17.66
CA LEU A 506 -3.35 15.28 17.73
C LEU A 506 -3.99 16.31 18.66
N THR A 507 -5.27 16.63 18.42
CA THR A 507 -6.05 17.64 19.16
C THR A 507 -7.29 17.02 19.79
#